data_AF-A0A5Q8CCA5-F1
#
_entry.id   AF-A0A5Q8CCA5-F1
#
_cell.length_a   1.000
_cell.length_b   1.000
_cell.length_c   1.000
_cell.angle_alpha   90.00
_cell.angle_beta   90.00
_cell.angle_gamma   90.00
#
_symmetry.space_group_name_H-M   'P 1'
#
loop_
_entity.id
_entity.type
_entity.pdbx_description
1 polymer ?
#
loop_
_entity_poly.entity_id
_entity_poly.type
_entity_poly.pdbx_seq_one_letter_code
_entity_poly.pdbx_strand_id
1 'polypeptide(L)'
;MAPTSKVLYASEPTLDVGEFRRVLVESGLGETRPVDDEARLKAMLGNANLVLTARLDVDGRPLLGVARGVTDFSWVCYISELAVSASAQGLGIGKG
;
A
#
# COMPACT_ATOMS: atom_id res chain seq x y z
N MET A 1 25.91 -12.24 3.59
CA MET A 1 24.72 -11.92 2.79
C MET A 1 23.54 -11.96 3.75
N ALA A 2 22.92 -10.81 4.06
CA ALA A 2 21.78 -10.79 4.97
C ALA A 2 20.66 -11.67 4.38
N PRO A 3 19.90 -12.41 5.21
CA PRO A 3 18.77 -13.18 4.71
C PRO A 3 17.85 -12.23 3.96
N THR A 4 17.54 -12.54 2.71
CA THR A 4 16.51 -11.85 1.94
C THR A 4 15.20 -12.06 2.67
N SER A 5 14.83 -11.10 3.52
CA SER A 5 13.58 -11.16 4.26
C SER A 5 12.45 -11.27 3.24
N LYS A 6 11.64 -12.32 3.40
CA LYS A 6 10.58 -12.65 2.46
C LYS A 6 9.47 -11.60 2.55
N VAL A 7 8.95 -11.18 1.40
CA VAL A 7 7.80 -10.27 1.32
C VAL A 7 6.56 -11.08 0.99
N LEU A 8 5.50 -10.86 1.76
CA LEU A 8 4.18 -11.44 1.55
C LEU A 8 3.29 -10.42 0.86
N TYR A 9 2.70 -10.83 -0.26
CA TYR A 9 1.68 -10.04 -0.95
C TYR A 9 0.30 -10.62 -0.67
N ALA A 10 -0.67 -9.75 -0.38
CA ALA A 10 -2.04 -10.17 -0.10
C ALA A 10 -3.04 -9.12 -0.60
N SER A 11 -4.29 -9.55 -0.80
CA SER A 11 -5.44 -8.64 -0.93
C SER A 11 -5.98 -8.36 0.46
N GLU A 12 -5.99 -7.09 0.85
CA GLU A 12 -6.45 -6.61 2.17
C GLU A 12 -7.45 -5.46 1.98
N PRO A 13 -8.70 -5.74 1.58
CA PRO A 13 -9.71 -4.70 1.34
C PRO A 13 -10.08 -3.90 2.59
N THR A 14 -9.80 -4.46 3.78
CA THR A 14 -10.02 -3.83 5.09
C THR A 14 -8.71 -3.34 5.72
N LEU A 15 -7.77 -2.86 4.91
CA LEU A 15 -6.50 -2.31 5.41
C LEU A 15 -6.76 -1.18 6.42
N ASP A 16 -5.97 -1.16 7.50
CA ASP A 16 -6.03 -0.09 8.49
C ASP A 16 -5.63 1.26 7.89
N VAL A 17 -6.39 2.31 8.23
CA VAL A 17 -6.15 3.65 7.70
C VAL A 17 -4.83 4.24 8.19
N GLY A 18 -4.41 3.90 9.41
CA GLY A 18 -3.15 4.37 9.99
C GLY A 18 -1.96 3.77 9.26
N GLU A 19 -2.01 2.47 8.96
CA GLU A 19 -0.99 1.82 8.13
C GLU A 19 -0.94 2.40 6.71
N PHE A 20 -2.11 2.62 6.08
CA PHE A 20 -2.19 3.24 4.77
C PHE A 20 -1.57 4.65 4.77
N ARG A 21 -1.98 5.51 5.72
CA ARG A 21 -1.43 6.85 5.90
C ARG A 21 0.10 6.81 6.06
N ARG A 22 0.60 5.91 6.91
CA ARG A 22 2.03 5.78 7.18
C ARG A 22 2.81 5.50 5.90
N VAL A 23 2.38 4.52 5.11
CA VAL A 23 3.07 4.16 3.86
C VAL A 23 3.00 5.29 2.83
N LEU A 24 1.89 6.03 2.74
CA LEU A 24 1.81 7.21 1.88
C LEU A 24 2.85 8.27 2.28
N VAL A 25 2.96 8.58 3.56
CA VAL A 25 3.95 9.54 4.07
C VAL A 25 5.37 9.04 3.83
N GLU A 26 5.68 7.79 4.19
CA GLU A 26 7.02 7.20 4.06
C GLU A 26 7.46 7.02 2.60
N SER A 27 6.54 6.91 1.66
CA SER A 27 6.85 6.78 0.22
C SER A 27 7.03 8.13 -0.49
N GLY A 28 6.69 9.24 0.16
CA GLY A 28 6.65 10.58 -0.44
C GLY A 28 5.33 10.93 -1.13
N LEU A 29 4.44 9.96 -1.39
CA LEU A 29 3.11 10.23 -1.97
C LEU A 29 2.22 11.07 -1.04
N GLY A 30 2.55 11.13 0.25
CA GLY A 30 1.87 11.98 1.23
C GLY A 30 1.85 13.47 0.86
N GLU A 31 2.79 13.96 0.05
CA GLU A 31 2.81 15.36 -0.42
C GLU A 31 1.61 15.71 -1.31
N THR A 32 1.02 14.72 -1.98
CA THR A 32 -0.08 14.93 -2.95
C THR A 32 -1.37 14.21 -2.55
N ARG A 33 -1.37 13.53 -1.40
CA ARG A 33 -2.54 12.80 -0.88
C ARG A 33 -3.03 13.46 0.40
N PRO A 34 -4.34 13.35 0.72
CA PRO A 34 -4.93 14.02 1.87
C PRO A 34 -4.59 13.28 3.17
N VAL A 35 -3.29 13.15 3.49
CA VAL A 35 -2.81 12.31 4.61
C VAL A 35 -3.25 12.81 5.98
N ASP A 36 -3.58 14.09 6.11
CA ASP A 36 -4.06 14.68 7.38
C ASP A 36 -5.59 14.66 7.51
N ASP A 37 -6.30 14.14 6.52
CA ASP A 37 -7.75 13.95 6.54
C ASP A 37 -8.08 12.46 6.68
N GLU A 38 -8.09 11.96 7.92
CA GLU A 38 -8.35 10.56 8.22
C GLU A 38 -9.71 10.08 7.70
N ALA A 39 -10.75 10.93 7.79
CA ALA A 39 -12.08 10.60 7.32
C ALA A 39 -12.07 10.37 5.80
N ARG A 40 -11.34 11.22 5.06
CA ARG A 40 -11.16 11.05 3.62
C ARG A 40 -10.32 9.82 3.28
N LEU A 41 -9.27 9.50 4.03
CA LEU A 41 -8.51 8.25 3.82
C LEU A 41 -9.37 7.00 4.07
N LYS A 42 -10.21 7.00 5.12
CA LYS A 42 -11.19 5.92 5.37
C LYS A 42 -12.18 5.79 4.21
N ALA A 43 -12.74 6.91 3.76
CA ALA A 43 -13.67 6.91 2.63
C ALA A 43 -12.99 6.45 1.33
N MET A 44 -11.74 6.85 1.10
CA MET A 44 -10.93 6.31 0.01
C MET A 44 -10.94 4.79 0.14
N LEU A 45 -10.38 4.22 1.22
CA LEU A 45 -10.23 2.77 1.41
C LEU A 45 -11.54 2.01 1.23
N GLY A 46 -12.63 2.48 1.84
CA GLY A 46 -13.94 1.85 1.73
C GLY A 46 -14.55 1.83 0.32
N ASN A 47 -14.08 2.70 -0.58
CA ASN A 47 -14.55 2.74 -1.98
C ASN A 47 -13.54 2.14 -2.98
N ALA A 48 -12.42 1.56 -2.52
CA ALA A 48 -11.53 0.81 -3.41
C ALA A 48 -12.09 -0.58 -3.71
N ASN A 49 -11.92 -1.02 -4.96
CA ASN A 49 -12.22 -2.39 -5.35
C ASN A 49 -11.00 -3.31 -5.19
N LEU A 50 -9.79 -2.74 -5.18
CA LEU A 50 -8.54 -3.45 -5.05
C LEU A 50 -7.63 -2.74 -4.05
N VAL A 51 -7.21 -3.47 -3.02
CA VAL A 51 -6.16 -3.06 -2.08
C VAL A 51 -5.21 -4.23 -1.93
N LEU A 52 -4.03 -4.13 -2.52
CA LEU A 52 -2.95 -5.10 -2.42
C LEU A 52 -1.87 -4.57 -1.49
N THR A 53 -1.38 -5.41 -0.61
CA THR A 53 -0.35 -5.07 0.38
C THR A 53 0.92 -5.84 0.12
N ALA A 54 2.05 -5.25 0.52
CA ALA A 54 3.34 -5.92 0.63
C ALA A 54 3.77 -5.84 2.10
N ARG A 55 3.87 -6.96 2.79
CA ARG A 55 4.26 -7.05 4.20
C ARG A 55 5.53 -7.87 4.38
N LEU A 56 6.34 -7.52 5.36
CA LEU A 56 7.52 -8.31 5.72
C LEU A 56 7.08 -9.61 6.42
N ASP A 57 7.66 -10.76 6.05
CA ASP A 57 7.40 -12.07 6.68
C ASP A 57 8.16 -12.22 8.00
N VAL A 58 7.78 -11.39 8.98
CA VAL A 58 8.29 -11.38 10.36
C VAL A 58 7.14 -11.13 11.32
N ASP A 59 7.39 -11.28 12.62
CA ASP A 59 6.41 -10.95 13.66
C ASP A 59 5.90 -9.52 13.53
N GLY A 60 4.60 -9.32 13.67
CA GLY A 60 3.93 -8.04 13.48
C GLY A 60 3.66 -7.65 12.02
N ARG A 61 4.22 -8.36 11.03
CA ARG A 61 3.95 -8.22 9.58
C ARG A 61 3.84 -6.75 9.12
N PRO A 62 4.90 -5.93 9.34
CA PRO A 62 4.83 -4.52 9.03
C PRO A 62 4.55 -4.31 7.54
N LEU A 63 3.62 -3.40 7.24
CA LEU A 63 3.31 -2.99 5.88
C LEU A 63 4.46 -2.16 5.29
N LEU A 64 5.01 -2.63 4.18
CA LEU A 64 6.09 -2.01 3.42
C LEU A 64 5.60 -1.28 2.17
N GLY A 65 4.45 -1.67 1.63
CA GLY A 65 3.90 -1.09 0.42
C GLY A 65 2.43 -1.41 0.23
N VAL A 66 1.76 -0.60 -0.59
CA VAL A 66 0.34 -0.73 -0.92
C VAL A 66 0.11 -0.35 -2.38
N ALA A 67 -0.70 -1.14 -3.08
CA ALA A 67 -1.30 -0.78 -4.35
C ALA A 67 -2.81 -0.70 -4.17
N ARG A 68 -3.41 0.42 -4.58
CA ARG A 68 -4.83 0.68 -4.44
C ARG A 68 -5.41 1.07 -5.78
N GLY A 69 -6.54 0.46 -6.14
CA GLY A 69 -7.20 0.72 -7.41
C GLY A 69 -8.71 0.55 -7.41
N VAL A 70 -9.29 1.07 -8.49
CA VAL A 70 -10.72 0.97 -8.84
C VAL A 70 -10.78 0.23 -10.18
N THR A 71 -11.55 -0.84 -10.25
CA THR A 71 -11.56 -1.76 -11.40
C THR A 71 -12.98 -2.17 -11.76
N ASP A 72 -13.23 -2.37 -13.05
CA ASP A 72 -14.46 -2.98 -13.55
C ASP A 72 -14.43 -4.52 -13.49
N PHE A 73 -13.31 -5.09 -13.01
CA PHE A 73 -13.03 -6.52 -12.96
C PHE A 73 -13.11 -7.23 -14.32
N SER A 74 -12.93 -6.49 -15.43
CA SER A 74 -13.01 -7.04 -16.78
C SER A 74 -11.88 -6.55 -17.68
N TRP A 75 -11.72 -5.23 -17.83
CA TRP A 75 -10.82 -4.64 -18.82
C TRP A 75 -9.91 -3.55 -18.26
N VAL A 76 -10.39 -2.74 -17.31
CA VAL A 76 -9.66 -1.58 -16.82
C VAL A 76 -9.52 -1.57 -15.30
N CYS A 77 -8.31 -1.24 -14.84
CA CYS A 77 -8.02 -0.92 -13.46
C CYS A 77 -7.26 0.40 -13.41
N TYR A 78 -7.82 1.38 -12.70
CA TYR A 78 -7.12 2.61 -12.37
C TYR A 78 -6.37 2.44 -11.05
N ILE A 79 -5.04 2.47 -11.10
CA ILE A 79 -4.19 2.45 -9.91
C ILE A 79 -4.02 3.89 -9.41
N SER A 80 -4.73 4.22 -8.33
CA SER A 80 -4.68 5.54 -7.70
C SER A 80 -3.41 5.73 -6.87
N GLU A 81 -2.96 4.67 -6.20
CA GLU A 81 -1.75 4.66 -5.39
C GLU A 81 -0.96 3.38 -5.65
N LEU A 82 0.35 3.54 -5.89
CA LEU A 82 1.35 2.49 -5.85
C LEU A 82 2.51 3.01 -5.00
N ALA A 83 2.53 2.63 -3.74
CA ALA A 83 3.40 3.19 -2.72
C ALA A 83 4.28 2.11 -2.10
N VAL A 84 5.57 2.39 -1.94
CA VAL A 84 6.51 1.58 -1.16
C VAL A 84 7.26 2.52 -0.22
N SER A 85 7.28 2.21 1.07
CA SER A 85 8.01 2.96 2.09
C SER A 85 9.48 3.12 1.69
N ALA A 86 10.06 4.31 1.88
CA ALA A 86 11.42 4.63 1.43
C ALA A 86 12.49 3.61 1.87
N SER A 87 12.37 3.08 3.09
CA SER A 87 13.27 2.06 3.65
C SER A 87 13.25 0.72 2.90
N ALA A 88 12.21 0.46 2.11
CA ALA A 88 11.99 -0.79 1.37
C ALA A 88 12.00 -0.58 -0.16
N GLN A 89 12.25 0.64 -0.64
CA GLN A 89 12.42 0.94 -2.06
C GLN A 89 13.72 0.32 -2.62
N GLY A 90 13.77 0.10 -3.92
CA GLY A 90 14.92 -0.55 -4.59
C GLY A 90 15.02 -2.06 -4.40
N LEU A 91 14.26 -2.64 -3.45
CA LEU A 91 14.22 -4.09 -3.18
C LEU A 91 13.32 -4.89 -4.14
N GLY A 92 12.74 -4.23 -5.15
CA GLY A 92 11.90 -4.87 -6.15
C GLY A 92 10.43 -5.06 -5.75
N ILE A 93 9.99 -4.56 -4.59
CA ILE A 93 8.62 -4.72 -4.07
C ILE A 93 7.56 -4.17 -5.04
N GLY A 94 7.83 -2.99 -5.62
CA GLY A 94 6.94 -2.32 -6.57
C GLY A 94 7.22 -2.69 -8.03
N LYS A 95 8.05 -3.69 -8.32
CA LYS A 95 8.34 -4.10 -9.71
C LYS A 95 7.20 -4.98 -10.23
N GLY A 96 6.36 -4.39 -11.06
CA GLY A 96 5.31 -5.00 -11.88
C GLY A 96 5.13 -4.21 -13.16
#